data_AF-A0A6P7TIY0-F1
#
_entry.id   AF-A0A6P7TIY0-F1
#
_cell.length_a   1.000
_cell.length_b   1.000
_cell.length_c   1.000
_cell.angle_alpha   90.00
_cell.angle_beta   90.00
_cell.angle_gamma   90.00
#
_symmetry.space_group_name_H-M   'P 1'
#
loop_
_entity.id
_entity.type
_entity.pdbx_description
1 polymer ?
#
loop_
_entity_poly.entity_id
_entity_poly.type
_entity_poly.pdbx_seq_one_letter_code
_entity_poly.pdbx_strand_id
1 'polypeptide(L)'
;MTSLLTRHWTSIIRDHISTFQSNMVHCPLNCSGHGICNDGKCLCLVQFRGGSCRENNKDYYLAFGSIFVVLAFVCLVQLCICIWSQYIREQKQSLWSAFKITTQKMLYALTLCATAIRAIYFFTKFQLQLPDQMFSNLWCAYYPLLLTGFTLIVCYWAEAFHLNNLPVEQPRFLSKSFVGFIVFNVFIYMLFGARFFLTDIINNQKQADMINKIFDAFFAFLMFLVVIFFLIYGVEVYFKVRGAFAQSESNVNQRQLHMSRLGLVIQALLQLITALFLLSDVLKEFWRDKLPVLSQNVFDIGFRIIEFGVSLWFPCVLWNCSSPEELWVLNPKKIFLSFDRGKSLRTSLNIATKQQEGTEASKNNSVVDDQNLLCWICYDPENVSCGPLIQACKCKGDMSAVHHDCLRQWLVESESTAANATCRVCLEKYSLQESHYWLPKGTKIKHWIQVSFVLTAMVACPFGTYAISRKILPTYVQALVIGFTAIFEIISMKILAVNAVSMYKRGRLSSVNIIGKHIPPPAIASTSTQNVGASVSTINNQSVTVSI
;
A
#
# COMPACT_ATOMS: atom_id res chain seq x y z
N MET A 1 -13.21 19.22 -89.77
CA MET A 1 -13.57 18.00 -88.99
C MET A 1 -12.55 17.65 -87.92
N THR A 2 -11.24 17.81 -88.15
CA THR A 2 -10.16 17.52 -87.19
C THR A 2 -10.09 18.45 -85.97
N SER A 3 -10.55 19.72 -86.07
CA SER A 3 -10.57 20.67 -84.94
C SER A 3 -11.77 20.49 -83.98
N LEU A 4 -12.86 19.88 -84.44
CA LEU A 4 -14.06 19.60 -83.63
C LEU A 4 -13.86 18.35 -82.77
N LEU A 5 -13.19 17.32 -83.31
CA LEU A 5 -12.83 16.11 -82.57
C LEU A 5 -11.80 16.39 -81.47
N THR A 6 -10.80 17.25 -81.71
CA THR A 6 -9.81 17.64 -80.69
C THR A 6 -10.42 18.47 -79.56
N ARG A 7 -11.41 19.33 -79.83
CA ARG A 7 -12.15 20.05 -78.79
C ARG A 7 -13.06 19.15 -77.96
N HIS A 8 -13.69 18.15 -78.58
CA HIS A 8 -14.55 17.19 -77.87
C HIS A 8 -13.74 16.25 -76.96
N TRP A 9 -12.58 15.78 -77.42
CA TRP A 9 -11.68 14.94 -76.62
C TRP A 9 -11.01 15.72 -75.47
N THR A 10 -10.65 16.98 -75.69
CA THR A 10 -10.09 17.83 -74.61
C THR A 10 -11.15 18.23 -73.57
N SER A 11 -12.43 18.33 -73.95
CA SER A 11 -13.54 18.50 -72.99
C SER A 11 -13.75 17.25 -72.14
N ILE A 12 -13.80 16.07 -72.75
CA ILE A 12 -13.97 14.79 -72.02
C ILE A 12 -12.80 14.52 -71.08
N ILE A 13 -11.56 14.80 -71.51
CA ILE A 13 -10.37 14.65 -70.65
C ILE A 13 -10.38 15.67 -69.52
N ARG A 14 -10.84 16.91 -69.76
CA ARG A 14 -10.99 17.94 -68.71
C ARG A 14 -12.08 17.58 -67.71
N ASP A 15 -13.19 17.02 -68.16
CA ASP A 15 -14.29 16.57 -67.31
C ASP A 15 -13.93 15.29 -66.54
N HIS A 16 -13.11 14.40 -67.12
CA HIS A 16 -12.55 13.26 -66.40
C HIS A 16 -11.46 13.66 -65.40
N ILE A 17 -10.63 14.65 -65.69
CA ILE A 17 -9.64 15.19 -64.74
C ILE A 17 -10.34 15.95 -63.60
N SER A 18 -11.43 16.68 -63.87
CA SER A 18 -12.20 17.38 -62.84
C SER A 18 -13.01 16.43 -61.95
N THR A 19 -13.53 15.32 -62.48
CA THR A 19 -14.15 14.25 -61.68
C THR A 19 -13.13 13.36 -60.94
N PHE A 20 -11.88 13.28 -61.41
CA PHE A 20 -10.80 12.62 -60.64
C PHE A 20 -10.22 13.53 -59.54
N GLN A 21 -10.29 14.85 -59.70
CA GLN A 21 -9.92 15.83 -58.67
C GLN A 21 -11.02 16.06 -57.61
N SER A 22 -12.27 15.65 -57.85
CA SER A 22 -13.36 15.81 -56.89
C SER A 22 -13.41 14.75 -55.77
N ASN A 23 -12.44 13.82 -55.72
CA ASN A 23 -12.18 12.98 -54.54
C ASN A 23 -10.92 13.44 -53.78
N MET A 24 -10.54 14.73 -53.88
CA MET A 24 -9.70 15.32 -52.84
C MET A 24 -10.54 15.44 -51.58
N VAL A 25 -10.42 14.41 -50.77
CA VAL A 25 -11.03 14.33 -49.46
C VAL A 25 -10.47 15.47 -48.59
N HIS A 26 -11.14 16.61 -48.62
CA HIS A 26 -10.72 17.81 -47.90
C HIS A 26 -11.04 17.69 -46.43
N CYS A 27 -10.01 17.52 -45.61
CA CYS A 27 -10.15 17.62 -44.17
C CYS A 27 -10.29 19.08 -43.72
N PRO A 28 -11.20 19.35 -42.77
CA PRO A 28 -11.44 20.71 -42.28
C PRO A 28 -10.18 21.31 -41.66
N LEU A 29 -9.78 22.49 -42.16
CA LEU A 29 -8.60 23.26 -41.70
C LEU A 29 -7.28 22.47 -41.67
N ASN A 30 -7.13 21.45 -42.52
CA ASN A 30 -5.97 20.55 -42.50
C ASN A 30 -5.66 20.01 -41.08
N CYS A 31 -6.72 19.72 -40.32
CA CYS A 31 -6.64 19.26 -38.93
C CYS A 31 -5.88 20.20 -37.99
N SER A 32 -5.81 21.50 -38.32
CA SER A 32 -5.18 22.57 -37.53
C SER A 32 -3.73 22.30 -37.09
N GLY A 33 -3.02 21.37 -37.75
CA GLY A 33 -1.68 20.94 -37.33
C GLY A 33 -1.64 20.06 -36.07
N HIS A 34 -2.79 19.64 -35.55
CA HIS A 34 -2.92 18.83 -34.33
C HIS A 34 -3.44 17.41 -34.59
N GLY A 35 -3.27 16.92 -35.82
CA GLY A 35 -3.77 15.62 -36.23
C GLY A 35 -3.41 15.29 -37.67
N ILE A 36 -3.89 14.14 -38.14
CA ILE A 36 -3.74 13.68 -39.53
C ILE A 36 -5.11 13.53 -40.19
N CYS A 37 -5.19 13.89 -41.46
CA CYS A 37 -6.37 13.69 -42.28
C CYS A 37 -6.46 12.24 -42.74
N ASN A 38 -7.56 11.55 -42.42
CA ASN A 38 -7.84 10.20 -42.92
C ASN A 38 -9.28 10.14 -43.41
N ASP A 39 -9.47 9.94 -44.72
CA ASP A 39 -10.79 9.87 -45.37
C ASP A 39 -11.76 11.00 -44.96
N GLY A 40 -11.24 12.22 -44.82
CA GLY A 40 -12.05 13.45 -44.69
C GLY A 40 -12.39 13.76 -43.25
N LYS A 41 -11.91 12.90 -42.35
CA LYS A 41 -11.99 13.04 -40.92
C LYS A 41 -10.61 13.32 -40.37
N CYS A 42 -10.52 14.26 -39.44
CA CYS A 42 -9.30 14.52 -38.71
C CYS A 42 -9.16 13.56 -37.53
N LEU A 43 -8.07 12.81 -37.50
CA LEU A 43 -7.64 12.04 -36.34
C LEU A 43 -6.75 12.94 -35.48
N CYS A 44 -7.28 13.37 -34.33
CA CYS A 44 -6.60 14.32 -33.46
C CYS A 44 -5.61 13.66 -32.50
N LEU A 45 -4.59 14.43 -32.11
CA LEU A 45 -3.79 14.15 -30.93
C LEU A 45 -4.68 14.18 -29.68
N VAL A 46 -4.39 13.34 -28.68
CA VAL A 46 -5.24 13.13 -27.49
C VAL A 46 -5.53 14.43 -26.71
N GLN A 47 -4.64 15.41 -26.81
CA GLN A 47 -4.76 16.72 -26.16
C GLN A 47 -5.78 17.63 -26.85
N PHE A 48 -6.22 17.29 -28.06
CA PHE A 48 -7.11 18.08 -28.90
C PHE A 48 -8.36 17.27 -29.31
N ARG A 49 -9.43 17.97 -29.68
CA ARG A 49 -10.70 17.39 -30.12
C ARG A 49 -11.41 18.28 -31.14
N GLY A 50 -12.54 17.79 -31.64
CA GLY A 50 -13.40 18.47 -32.61
C GLY A 50 -13.10 18.06 -34.04
N GLY A 51 -14.00 18.40 -34.97
CA GLY A 51 -13.92 17.97 -36.38
C GLY A 51 -12.63 18.39 -37.09
N SER A 52 -12.00 19.49 -36.65
CA SER A 52 -10.73 20.01 -37.19
C SER A 52 -9.57 19.99 -36.19
N CYS A 53 -9.69 19.31 -35.04
CA CYS A 53 -8.67 19.26 -33.96
C CYS A 53 -8.22 20.61 -33.40
N ARG A 54 -9.10 21.63 -33.41
CA ARG A 54 -8.78 22.98 -32.92
C ARG A 54 -9.00 23.16 -31.43
N GLU A 55 -9.93 22.41 -30.85
CA GLU A 55 -10.31 22.58 -29.45
C GLU A 55 -9.43 21.72 -28.54
N ASN A 56 -9.11 22.20 -27.34
CA ASN A 56 -8.46 21.37 -26.33
C ASN A 56 -9.42 20.28 -25.85
N ASN A 57 -8.90 19.07 -25.67
CA ASN A 57 -9.63 17.94 -25.13
C ASN A 57 -9.84 18.10 -23.62
N LYS A 58 -10.93 18.76 -23.25
CA LYS A 58 -11.32 19.03 -21.85
C LYS A 58 -11.37 17.76 -20.99
N ASP A 59 -11.83 16.64 -21.56
CA ASP A 59 -11.98 15.38 -20.82
C ASP A 59 -10.62 14.80 -20.43
N TYR A 60 -9.62 14.90 -21.32
CA TYR A 60 -8.24 14.49 -21.03
C TYR A 60 -7.65 15.28 -19.86
N TYR A 61 -7.73 16.62 -19.90
CA TYR A 61 -7.16 17.47 -18.85
C TYR A 61 -7.90 17.31 -17.52
N LEU A 62 -9.24 17.21 -17.54
CA LEU A 62 -10.03 17.00 -16.34
C LEU A 62 -9.73 15.64 -15.69
N ALA A 63 -9.60 14.56 -16.47
CA ALA A 63 -9.31 13.24 -15.95
C ALA A 63 -7.95 13.19 -15.24
N PHE A 64 -6.87 13.61 -15.89
CA PHE A 64 -5.54 13.62 -15.28
C PHE A 64 -5.43 14.61 -14.13
N GLY A 65 -6.02 15.81 -14.26
CA GLY A 65 -6.08 16.78 -13.18
C GLY A 65 -6.76 16.23 -11.92
N SER A 66 -7.88 15.54 -12.08
CA SER A 66 -8.63 14.91 -10.97
C SER A 66 -7.80 13.83 -10.26
N ILE A 67 -7.08 12.99 -11.02
CA ILE A 67 -6.21 11.94 -10.47
C ILE A 67 -5.12 12.55 -9.57
N PHE A 68 -4.45 13.61 -10.04
CA PHE A 68 -3.42 14.30 -9.25
C PHE A 68 -4.00 15.02 -8.01
N VAL A 69 -5.22 15.56 -8.08
CA VAL A 69 -5.91 16.13 -6.91
C VAL A 69 -6.22 15.07 -5.86
N VAL A 70 -6.72 13.91 -6.27
CA VAL A 70 -6.97 12.79 -5.34
C VAL A 70 -5.67 12.38 -4.67
N LEU A 71 -4.57 12.28 -5.42
CA LEU A 71 -3.27 11.94 -4.86
C LEU A 71 -2.76 13.00 -3.88
N ALA A 72 -2.89 14.29 -4.22
CA ALA A 72 -2.57 15.41 -3.33
C ALA A 72 -3.39 15.34 -2.04
N PHE A 73 -4.69 15.07 -2.13
CA PHE A 73 -5.57 14.91 -0.97
C PHE A 73 -5.14 13.74 -0.08
N VAL A 74 -4.79 12.58 -0.66
CA VAL A 74 -4.27 11.44 0.09
C VAL A 74 -2.98 11.81 0.83
N CYS A 75 -2.04 12.48 0.17
CA CYS A 75 -0.80 12.94 0.80
C CYS A 75 -1.05 13.97 1.92
N LEU A 76 -2.02 14.87 1.74
CA LEU A 76 -2.43 15.82 2.78
C LEU A 76 -2.98 15.10 4.00
N VAL A 77 -3.89 14.15 3.81
CA VAL A 77 -4.47 13.35 4.90
C VAL A 77 -3.38 12.56 5.62
N GLN A 78 -2.48 11.90 4.90
CA GLN A 78 -1.36 11.16 5.49
C GLN A 78 -0.40 12.07 6.26
N LEU A 79 -0.11 13.27 5.75
CA LEU A 79 0.69 14.27 6.45
C LEU A 79 0.02 14.73 7.74
N CYS A 80 -1.28 15.02 7.70
CA CYS A 80 -2.07 15.39 8.87
C CYS A 80 -2.09 14.28 9.93
N ILE A 81 -2.31 13.02 9.53
CA ILE A 81 -2.27 11.86 10.42
C ILE A 81 -0.88 11.70 11.05
N CYS A 82 0.18 11.88 10.26
CA CYS A 82 1.56 11.80 10.74
C CYS A 82 1.87 12.87 11.81
N ILE A 83 1.45 14.12 11.56
CA ILE A 83 1.60 15.23 12.52
C ILE A 83 0.77 14.96 13.78
N TRP A 84 -0.47 14.51 13.62
CA TRP A 84 -1.39 14.19 14.71
C TRP A 84 -0.87 13.05 15.59
N SER A 85 -0.38 11.97 14.98
CA SER A 85 0.22 10.84 15.70
C SER A 85 1.41 11.29 16.55
N GLN A 86 2.28 12.15 16.00
CA GLN A 86 3.40 12.68 16.76
C GLN A 86 2.94 13.58 17.92
N TYR A 87 1.94 14.43 17.69
CA TYR A 87 1.37 15.27 18.74
C TYR A 87 0.82 14.45 19.92
N ILE A 88 0.16 13.32 19.65
CA ILE A 88 -0.35 12.41 20.70
C ILE A 88 0.79 11.70 21.45
N ARG A 89 1.86 11.30 20.76
CA ARG A 89 2.97 10.54 21.36
C ARG A 89 3.88 11.38 22.25
N GLU A 90 3.89 12.70 22.07
CA GLU A 90 4.72 13.59 22.87
C GLU A 90 4.09 13.86 24.23
N GLN A 91 4.83 13.53 25.29
CA GLN A 91 4.39 13.66 26.69
C GLN A 91 4.09 15.12 27.10
N LYS A 92 4.66 16.10 26.38
CA LYS A 92 4.30 17.53 26.47
C LYS A 92 3.65 17.94 25.15
N GLN A 93 2.38 18.28 25.20
CA GLN A 93 1.58 18.67 24.04
C GLN A 93 1.99 20.06 23.51
N SER A 94 3.06 20.10 22.71
CA SER A 94 3.55 21.31 22.04
C SER A 94 3.31 21.20 20.54
N LEU A 95 2.59 22.18 19.96
CA LEU A 95 2.37 22.24 18.52
C LEU A 95 3.68 22.40 17.75
N TRP A 96 4.60 23.22 18.25
CA TRP A 96 5.92 23.44 17.61
C TRP A 96 6.75 22.17 17.53
N SER A 97 6.66 21.32 18.56
CA SER A 97 7.36 20.04 18.57
C SER A 97 6.72 19.04 17.60
N ALA A 98 5.39 19.04 17.48
CA ALA A 98 4.66 18.25 16.48
C ALA A 98 4.97 18.65 15.02
N PHE A 99 5.30 19.92 14.75
CA PHE A 99 5.72 20.39 13.42
C PHE A 99 7.20 20.15 13.11
N LYS A 100 7.98 19.53 14.00
CA LYS A 100 9.38 19.18 13.74
C LYS A 100 9.52 18.41 12.42
N ILE A 101 10.39 18.90 11.54
CA ILE A 101 10.62 18.33 10.21
C ILE A 101 11.29 16.95 10.38
N THR A 102 10.62 15.92 9.92
CA THR A 102 11.15 14.56 9.81
C THR A 102 11.21 14.17 8.33
N THR A 103 12.06 13.20 7.97
CA THR A 103 12.19 12.71 6.59
C THR A 103 10.82 12.30 6.02
N GLN A 104 9.99 11.61 6.81
CA GLN A 104 8.64 11.21 6.39
C GLN A 104 7.74 12.40 6.06
N LYS A 105 7.66 13.41 6.96
CA LYS A 105 6.81 14.59 6.74
C LYS A 105 7.29 15.40 5.54
N MET A 106 8.60 15.53 5.37
CA MET A 106 9.17 16.22 4.21
C MET A 106 8.86 15.50 2.92
N LEU A 107 8.92 14.16 2.89
CA LEU A 107 8.51 13.38 1.71
C LEU A 107 7.04 13.59 1.37
N TYR A 108 6.11 13.52 2.34
CA TYR A 108 4.70 13.82 2.07
C TYR A 108 4.48 15.26 1.60
N ALA A 109 5.16 16.23 2.21
CA ALA A 109 5.05 17.64 1.81
C ALA A 109 5.55 17.86 0.38
N LEU A 110 6.69 17.25 0.01
CA LEU A 110 7.23 17.32 -1.36
C LEU A 110 6.28 16.67 -2.37
N THR A 111 5.75 15.47 -2.07
CA THR A 111 4.78 14.80 -2.95
C THR A 111 3.47 15.58 -3.05
N LEU A 112 2.98 16.16 -1.95
CA LEU A 112 1.80 17.04 -1.94
C LEU A 112 2.03 18.25 -2.86
N CYS A 113 3.15 18.95 -2.72
CA CYS A 113 3.48 20.09 -3.58
C CYS A 113 3.61 19.69 -5.05
N ALA A 114 4.31 18.58 -5.34
CA ALA A 114 4.50 18.10 -6.72
C ALA A 114 3.16 17.77 -7.38
N THR A 115 2.32 16.99 -6.69
CA THR A 115 1.01 16.58 -7.21
C THR A 115 0.02 17.74 -7.31
N ALA A 116 0.07 18.71 -6.38
CA ALA A 116 -0.72 19.93 -6.45
C ALA A 116 -0.31 20.80 -7.66
N ILE A 117 0.98 21.03 -7.87
CA ILE A 117 1.49 21.75 -9.05
C ILE A 117 1.03 21.06 -10.34
N ARG A 118 1.09 19.72 -10.37
CA ARG A 118 0.65 18.96 -11.53
C ARG A 118 -0.85 19.07 -11.77
N ALA A 119 -1.66 19.03 -10.71
CA ALA A 119 -3.09 19.28 -10.80
C ALA A 119 -3.39 20.68 -11.36
N ILE A 120 -2.73 21.72 -10.83
CA ILE A 120 -2.89 23.11 -11.31
C ILE A 120 -2.55 23.20 -12.80
N TYR A 121 -1.50 22.51 -13.26
CA TYR A 121 -1.15 22.45 -14.69
C TYR A 121 -2.31 21.91 -15.55
N PHE A 122 -2.95 20.82 -15.15
CA PHE A 122 -4.06 20.25 -15.92
C PHE A 122 -5.31 21.16 -15.88
N PHE A 123 -5.65 21.72 -14.71
CA PHE A 123 -6.82 22.59 -14.57
C PHE A 123 -6.66 23.95 -15.25
N THR A 124 -5.45 24.49 -15.31
CA THR A 124 -5.20 25.76 -16.01
C THR A 124 -5.39 25.65 -17.52
N LYS A 125 -4.99 24.54 -18.17
CA LYS A 125 -5.35 24.30 -19.59
C LYS A 125 -6.82 23.97 -19.80
N PHE A 126 -7.49 23.42 -18.79
CA PHE A 126 -8.93 23.18 -18.85
C PHE A 126 -9.75 24.47 -18.82
N GLN A 127 -9.39 25.44 -17.95
CA GLN A 127 -10.25 26.59 -17.64
C GLN A 127 -9.69 27.97 -18.00
N LEU A 128 -8.38 28.21 -17.90
CA LEU A 128 -7.81 29.57 -17.89
C LEU A 128 -7.02 29.99 -19.14
N GLN A 129 -6.76 29.11 -20.11
CA GLN A 129 -6.00 29.41 -21.34
C GLN A 129 -4.79 30.34 -21.09
N LEU A 130 -3.95 30.00 -20.09
CA LEU A 130 -2.77 30.79 -19.72
C LEU A 130 -1.76 30.89 -20.89
N PRO A 131 -0.89 31.93 -20.90
CA PRO A 131 0.23 32.03 -21.84
C PRO A 131 1.11 30.77 -21.85
N ASP A 132 1.61 30.37 -23.02
CA ASP A 132 2.33 29.11 -23.20
C ASP A 132 3.65 29.01 -22.40
N GLN A 133 4.28 30.15 -22.09
CA GLN A 133 5.48 30.19 -21.23
C GLN A 133 5.19 29.77 -19.79
N MET A 134 4.14 30.32 -19.16
CA MET A 134 3.72 29.93 -17.81
C MET A 134 3.37 28.45 -17.74
N PHE A 135 2.78 27.92 -18.82
CA PHE A 135 2.44 26.51 -18.93
C PHE A 135 3.67 25.59 -18.95
N SER A 136 4.69 25.95 -19.75
CA SER A 136 5.96 25.21 -19.82
C SER A 136 6.70 25.22 -18.47
N ASN A 137 6.67 26.34 -17.77
CA ASN A 137 7.32 26.46 -16.45
C ASN A 137 6.59 25.62 -15.39
N LEU A 138 5.25 25.67 -15.36
CA LEU A 138 4.45 24.88 -14.43
C LEU A 138 4.53 23.37 -14.70
N TRP A 139 4.66 22.99 -15.98
CA TRP A 139 4.96 21.62 -16.39
C TRP A 139 6.25 21.09 -15.77
N CYS A 140 7.33 21.87 -15.84
CA CYS A 140 8.65 21.42 -15.39
C CYS A 140 8.83 21.48 -13.87
N ALA A 141 8.11 22.36 -13.17
CA ALA A 141 8.20 22.53 -11.72
C ALA A 141 7.94 21.23 -10.92
N TYR A 142 7.25 20.26 -11.53
CA TYR A 142 7.01 18.94 -10.97
C TYR A 142 8.28 18.11 -10.73
N TYR A 143 9.23 18.10 -11.68
CA TYR A 143 10.39 17.21 -11.62
C TYR A 143 11.42 17.58 -10.54
N PRO A 144 11.76 18.87 -10.32
CA PRO A 144 12.59 19.30 -9.20
C PRO A 144 12.09 18.79 -7.84
N LEU A 145 10.78 18.87 -7.58
CA LEU A 145 10.20 18.42 -6.31
C LEU A 145 10.30 16.90 -6.13
N LEU A 146 10.05 16.14 -7.20
CA LEU A 146 10.27 14.69 -7.17
C LEU A 146 11.74 14.32 -6.96
N LEU A 147 12.66 14.99 -7.66
CA LEU A 147 14.10 14.81 -7.48
C LEU A 147 14.53 15.11 -6.04
N THR A 148 13.98 16.15 -5.41
CA THR A 148 14.19 16.42 -3.99
C THR A 148 13.74 15.26 -3.12
N GLY A 149 12.59 14.65 -3.41
CA GLY A 149 12.09 13.47 -2.69
C GLY A 149 13.03 12.26 -2.83
N PHE A 150 13.46 11.93 -4.04
CA PHE A 150 14.37 10.80 -4.28
C PHE A 150 15.76 11.02 -3.71
N THR A 151 16.30 12.24 -3.84
CA THR A 151 17.61 12.59 -3.27
C THR A 151 17.60 12.53 -1.75
N LEU A 152 16.49 12.93 -1.11
CA LEU A 152 16.30 12.77 0.33
C LEU A 152 16.36 11.29 0.75
N ILE A 153 15.71 10.38 -0.01
CA ILE A 153 15.75 8.94 0.27
C ILE A 153 17.14 8.36 0.05
N VAL A 154 17.81 8.70 -1.05
CA VAL A 154 19.17 8.26 -1.35
C VAL A 154 20.13 8.69 -0.25
N CYS A 155 20.11 9.97 0.14
CA CYS A 155 20.94 10.47 1.24
C CYS A 155 20.59 9.80 2.57
N TYR A 156 19.31 9.54 2.82
CA TYR A 156 18.86 8.86 4.03
C TYR A 156 19.39 7.41 4.10
N TRP A 157 19.31 6.66 3.00
CA TRP A 157 19.88 5.31 2.91
C TRP A 157 21.40 5.31 3.03
N ALA A 158 22.08 6.26 2.40
CA ALA A 158 23.52 6.42 2.53
C ALA A 158 23.94 6.60 4.00
N GLU A 159 23.28 7.50 4.75
CA GLU A 159 23.54 7.66 6.19
C GLU A 159 23.21 6.40 6.97
N ALA A 160 22.06 5.78 6.68
CA ALA A 160 21.64 4.58 7.38
C ALA A 160 22.68 3.46 7.23
N PHE A 161 23.27 3.24 6.05
CA PHE A 161 24.20 2.13 5.84
C PHE A 161 25.65 2.42 6.21
N HIS A 162 26.12 3.66 6.06
CA HIS A 162 27.53 3.99 6.32
C HIS A 162 27.81 4.48 7.74
N LEU A 163 26.78 4.84 8.52
CA LEU A 163 26.95 5.26 9.92
C LEU A 163 26.57 4.13 10.88
N ASN A 164 27.54 3.63 11.64
CA ASN A 164 27.38 2.46 12.51
C ASN A 164 26.66 2.77 13.86
N ASN A 165 26.61 4.04 14.30
CA ASN A 165 26.21 4.39 15.68
C ASN A 165 24.94 5.25 15.77
N LEU A 166 23.97 5.07 14.87
CA LEU A 166 22.72 5.83 14.93
C LEU A 166 21.69 5.13 15.85
N PRO A 167 21.14 5.81 16.88
CA PRO A 167 20.09 5.24 17.72
C PRO A 167 18.84 4.99 16.88
N VAL A 168 18.39 3.73 16.85
CA VAL A 168 17.35 3.21 15.93
C VAL A 168 15.92 3.63 16.32
N GLU A 169 15.73 4.21 17.50
CA GLU A 169 14.40 4.44 18.09
C GLU A 169 13.81 5.83 17.82
N GLN A 170 14.58 6.79 17.31
CA GLN A 170 14.08 8.16 17.10
C GLN A 170 14.03 8.55 15.61
N PRO A 171 12.90 9.13 15.12
CA PRO A 171 12.84 9.70 13.78
C PRO A 171 13.76 10.91 13.71
N ARG A 172 14.86 10.77 12.97
CA ARG A 172 15.83 11.84 12.73
C ARG A 172 15.81 12.27 11.27
N PHE A 173 16.04 13.55 11.06
CA PHE A 173 16.35 14.09 9.74
C PHE A 173 17.82 13.81 9.38
N LEU A 174 18.23 14.15 8.15
CA LEU A 174 19.61 14.00 7.69
C LEU A 174 20.59 14.71 8.63
N SER A 175 21.76 14.11 8.81
CA SER A 175 22.84 14.63 9.65
C SER A 175 24.08 14.95 8.81
N LYS A 176 24.92 13.95 8.50
CA LYS A 176 26.18 14.13 7.76
C LYS A 176 25.98 14.35 6.26
N SER A 177 25.01 13.68 5.65
CA SER A 177 24.67 13.80 4.23
C SER A 177 23.76 15.00 3.95
N PHE A 178 23.39 15.78 4.98
CA PHE A 178 22.57 16.98 4.82
C PHE A 178 23.19 18.02 3.89
N VAL A 179 24.51 18.26 3.98
CA VAL A 179 25.20 19.22 3.12
C VAL A 179 25.13 18.79 1.65
N GLY A 180 25.39 17.51 1.37
CA GLY A 180 25.29 16.97 0.00
C GLY A 180 23.87 17.06 -0.56
N PHE A 181 22.86 16.77 0.27
CA PHE A 181 21.46 16.93 -0.08
C PHE A 181 21.13 18.39 -0.45
N ILE A 182 21.57 19.37 0.35
CA ILE A 182 21.33 20.80 0.07
C ILE A 182 22.03 21.24 -1.20
N VAL A 183 23.33 20.92 -1.37
CA VAL A 183 24.09 21.32 -2.56
C VAL A 183 23.44 20.80 -3.84
N PHE A 184 23.06 19.52 -3.86
CA PHE A 184 22.42 18.93 -5.03
C PHE A 184 21.05 19.56 -5.33
N ASN A 185 20.24 19.83 -4.30
CA ASN A 185 18.94 20.46 -4.49
C ASN A 185 19.05 21.93 -4.90
N VAL A 186 19.97 22.69 -4.31
CA VAL A 186 20.27 24.06 -4.76
C VAL A 186 20.64 24.04 -6.24
N PHE A 187 21.48 23.12 -6.70
CA PHE A 187 21.80 22.98 -8.13
C PHE A 187 20.56 22.72 -8.99
N ILE A 188 19.67 21.81 -8.58
CA ILE A 188 18.41 21.52 -9.29
C ILE A 188 17.53 22.77 -9.40
N TYR A 189 17.30 23.48 -8.28
CA TYR A 189 16.44 24.66 -8.26
C TYR A 189 17.09 25.85 -8.97
N MET A 190 18.42 25.96 -8.97
CA MET A 190 19.15 26.94 -9.77
C MET A 190 18.98 26.68 -11.27
N LEU A 191 19.02 25.42 -11.73
CA LEU A 191 18.72 25.08 -13.12
C LEU A 191 17.27 25.42 -13.48
N PHE A 192 16.31 25.11 -12.61
CA PHE A 192 14.91 25.46 -12.82
C PHE A 192 14.68 26.98 -12.88
N GLY A 193 15.29 27.72 -11.95
CA GLY A 193 15.24 29.18 -11.93
C GLY A 193 15.89 29.79 -13.17
N ALA A 194 17.07 29.30 -13.57
CA ALA A 194 17.75 29.74 -14.78
C ALA A 194 16.85 29.56 -16.01
N ARG A 195 16.21 28.40 -16.16
CA ARG A 195 15.22 28.21 -17.24
C ARG A 195 14.13 29.26 -17.19
N PHE A 196 13.50 29.45 -16.02
CA PHE A 196 12.40 30.40 -15.85
C PHE A 196 12.81 31.81 -16.28
N PHE A 197 13.98 32.29 -15.83
CA PHE A 197 14.48 33.61 -16.19
C PHE A 197 14.87 33.72 -17.67
N LEU A 198 15.56 32.71 -18.23
CA LEU A 198 15.99 32.74 -19.63
C LEU A 198 14.80 32.71 -20.60
N THR A 199 13.74 31.95 -20.30
CA THR A 199 12.57 31.84 -21.17
C THR A 199 11.64 33.06 -21.09
N ASP A 200 11.67 33.79 -19.97
CA ASP A 200 10.91 35.03 -19.78
C ASP A 200 11.56 36.23 -20.49
N ILE A 201 12.90 36.28 -20.52
CA ILE A 201 13.65 37.37 -21.17
C ILE A 201 13.62 37.26 -22.70
N ILE A 202 13.55 36.04 -23.25
CA ILE A 202 13.68 35.80 -24.69
C ILE A 202 12.30 35.86 -25.36
N ASN A 203 12.08 36.94 -26.11
CA ASN A 203 10.85 37.14 -26.91
C ASN A 203 10.77 36.26 -28.17
N ASN A 204 11.86 35.60 -28.56
CA ASN A 204 11.89 34.76 -29.76
C ASN A 204 11.48 33.31 -29.43
N GLN A 205 10.30 32.90 -29.88
CA GLN A 205 9.72 31.57 -29.65
C GLN A 205 10.69 30.42 -30.01
N LYS A 206 11.38 30.52 -31.16
CA LYS A 206 12.29 29.45 -31.61
C LYS A 206 13.51 29.28 -30.70
N GLN A 207 14.01 30.39 -30.15
CA GLN A 207 15.13 30.34 -29.19
C GLN A 207 14.66 29.82 -27.83
N ALA A 208 13.48 30.24 -27.37
CA ALA A 208 12.88 29.73 -26.15
C ALA A 208 12.66 28.20 -26.22
N ASP A 209 12.21 27.68 -27.36
CA ASP A 209 12.03 26.23 -27.58
C ASP A 209 13.35 25.47 -27.54
N MET A 210 14.43 26.01 -28.14
CA MET A 210 15.76 25.41 -28.04
C MET A 210 16.28 25.37 -26.60
N ILE A 211 16.06 26.45 -25.84
CA ILE A 211 16.46 26.53 -24.43
C ILE A 211 15.68 25.51 -23.59
N ASN A 212 14.36 25.40 -23.78
CA ASN A 212 13.54 24.41 -23.10
C ASN A 212 14.08 22.99 -23.32
N LYS A 213 14.39 22.62 -24.57
CA LYS A 213 14.99 21.31 -24.90
C LYS A 213 16.31 21.05 -24.18
N ILE A 214 17.19 22.05 -24.09
CA ILE A 214 18.48 21.92 -23.39
C ILE A 214 18.24 21.67 -21.90
N PHE A 215 17.37 22.45 -21.26
CA PHE A 215 17.05 22.26 -19.84
C PHE A 215 16.34 20.92 -19.57
N ASP A 216 15.42 20.50 -20.45
CA ASP A 216 14.76 19.19 -20.34
C ASP A 216 15.78 18.05 -20.44
N ALA A 217 16.82 18.18 -21.29
CA ALA A 217 17.92 17.22 -21.36
C ALA A 217 18.73 17.17 -20.04
N PHE A 218 19.02 18.32 -19.43
CA PHE A 218 19.67 18.36 -18.11
C PHE A 218 18.83 17.68 -17.03
N PHE A 219 17.51 17.93 -16.99
CA PHE A 219 16.62 17.27 -16.04
C PHE A 219 16.51 15.76 -16.28
N ALA A 220 16.46 15.32 -17.55
CA ALA A 220 16.48 13.90 -17.90
C ALA A 220 17.77 13.22 -17.42
N PHE A 221 18.93 13.86 -17.63
CA PHE A 221 20.22 13.39 -17.13
C PHE A 221 20.26 13.31 -15.61
N LEU A 222 19.78 14.33 -14.90
CA LEU A 222 19.71 14.33 -13.43
C LEU A 222 18.78 13.25 -12.90
N MET A 223 17.61 13.05 -13.53
CA MET A 223 16.71 11.94 -13.20
C MET A 223 17.41 10.59 -13.36
N PHE A 224 18.13 10.39 -14.46
CA PHE A 224 18.90 9.17 -14.69
C PHE A 224 20.02 8.96 -13.64
N LEU A 225 20.75 10.02 -13.29
CA LEU A 225 21.77 9.99 -12.24
C LEU A 225 21.16 9.60 -10.88
N VAL A 226 20.01 10.16 -10.52
CA VAL A 226 19.31 9.79 -9.27
C VAL A 226 18.83 8.32 -9.32
N VAL A 227 18.39 7.80 -10.47
CA VAL A 227 18.07 6.37 -10.63
C VAL A 227 19.29 5.50 -10.34
N ILE A 228 20.48 5.87 -10.83
CA ILE A 228 21.71 5.11 -10.57
C ILE A 228 21.98 5.03 -9.07
N PHE A 229 21.97 6.16 -8.36
CA PHE A 229 22.20 6.15 -6.91
C PHE A 229 21.10 5.41 -6.14
N PHE A 230 19.85 5.57 -6.56
CA PHE A 230 18.72 4.82 -6.00
C PHE A 230 18.91 3.30 -6.19
N LEU A 231 19.41 2.85 -7.33
CA LEU A 231 19.73 1.44 -7.58
C LEU A 231 20.92 0.95 -6.75
N ILE A 232 22.01 1.71 -6.65
CA ILE A 232 23.17 1.34 -5.84
C ILE A 232 22.74 1.06 -4.40
N TYR A 233 22.07 2.03 -3.77
CA TYR A 233 21.61 1.88 -2.39
C TYR A 233 20.41 0.92 -2.28
N GLY A 234 19.53 0.89 -3.27
CA GLY A 234 18.36 0.00 -3.31
C GLY A 234 18.76 -1.47 -3.39
N VAL A 235 19.83 -1.80 -4.12
CA VAL A 235 20.40 -3.16 -4.19
C VAL A 235 21.01 -3.56 -2.84
N GLU A 236 21.71 -2.65 -2.17
CA GLU A 236 22.19 -2.91 -0.81
C GLU A 236 21.04 -3.20 0.16
N VAL A 237 19.96 -2.39 0.12
CA VAL A 237 18.75 -2.65 0.89
C VAL A 237 18.21 -4.03 0.55
N TYR A 238 18.04 -4.34 -0.74
CA TYR A 238 17.48 -5.60 -1.23
C TYR A 238 18.25 -6.83 -0.72
N PHE A 239 19.57 -6.82 -0.82
CA PHE A 239 20.41 -7.94 -0.39
C PHE A 239 20.54 -8.03 1.12
N LYS A 240 20.68 -6.92 1.85
CA LYS A 240 20.74 -6.94 3.33
C LYS A 240 19.43 -7.45 3.91
N VAL A 241 18.30 -7.00 3.35
CA VAL A 241 16.96 -7.53 3.65
C VAL A 241 16.92 -9.03 3.38
N ARG A 242 17.37 -9.52 2.20
CA ARG A 242 17.40 -10.96 1.88
C ARG A 242 18.30 -11.76 2.83
N GLY A 243 19.50 -11.27 3.14
CA GLY A 243 20.47 -11.94 4.01
C GLY A 243 19.97 -12.09 5.44
N ALA A 244 19.30 -11.06 5.97
CA ALA A 244 18.65 -11.12 7.28
C ALA A 244 17.53 -12.18 7.33
N PHE A 245 16.77 -12.34 6.25
CA PHE A 245 15.67 -13.31 6.20
C PHE A 245 16.12 -14.75 5.88
N ALA A 246 17.20 -14.95 5.13
CA ALA A 246 17.75 -16.27 4.85
C ALA A 246 18.30 -16.97 6.11
N GLN A 247 18.65 -16.21 7.16
CA GLN A 247 19.20 -16.73 8.41
C GLN A 247 18.14 -16.92 9.52
N SER A 248 16.87 -16.53 9.31
CA SER A 248 15.84 -16.53 10.36
C SER A 248 14.73 -17.56 10.08
N GLU A 249 14.81 -18.74 10.71
CA GLU A 249 13.87 -19.84 10.49
C GLU A 249 12.51 -19.73 11.24
N SER A 250 12.17 -18.65 11.97
CA SER A 250 10.98 -18.77 12.86
C SER A 250 10.11 -17.55 13.22
N ASN A 251 10.36 -16.32 12.78
CA ASN A 251 9.40 -15.22 13.01
C ASN A 251 9.64 -14.05 12.03
N VAL A 252 9.42 -14.31 10.74
CA VAL A 252 9.62 -13.32 9.68
C VAL A 252 8.28 -12.76 9.23
N ASN A 253 8.14 -11.43 9.28
CA ASN A 253 6.99 -10.74 8.69
C ASN A 253 7.11 -10.73 7.15
N GLN A 254 6.77 -11.86 6.52
CA GLN A 254 6.86 -12.12 5.07
C GLN A 254 6.25 -10.99 4.23
N ARG A 255 5.20 -10.36 4.74
CA ARG A 255 4.50 -9.25 4.09
C ARG A 255 5.40 -8.03 3.90
N GLN A 256 6.17 -7.65 4.91
CA GLN A 256 7.06 -6.50 4.85
C GLN A 256 8.21 -6.73 3.86
N LEU A 257 8.68 -7.97 3.74
CA LEU A 257 9.68 -8.40 2.76
C LEU A 257 9.16 -8.29 1.32
N HIS A 258 7.97 -8.80 1.03
CA HIS A 258 7.40 -8.69 -0.32
C HIS A 258 7.10 -7.23 -0.68
N MET A 259 6.60 -6.44 0.27
CA MET A 259 6.35 -5.00 0.08
C MET A 259 7.62 -4.23 -0.25
N SER A 260 8.73 -4.49 0.45
CA SER A 260 9.99 -3.79 0.19
C SER A 260 10.60 -4.15 -1.16
N ARG A 261 10.57 -5.44 -1.54
CA ARG A 261 11.07 -5.90 -2.85
C ARG A 261 10.29 -5.31 -4.00
N LEU A 262 8.96 -5.44 -3.93
CA LEU A 262 8.07 -4.94 -4.97
C LEU A 262 8.19 -3.41 -5.08
N GLY A 263 8.20 -2.71 -3.94
CA GLY A 263 8.36 -1.26 -3.89
C GLY A 263 9.67 -0.76 -4.50
N LEU A 264 10.80 -1.43 -4.25
CA LEU A 264 12.10 -1.06 -4.83
C LEU A 264 12.15 -1.27 -6.34
N VAL A 265 11.73 -2.45 -6.81
CA VAL A 265 11.79 -2.81 -8.24
C VAL A 265 10.84 -1.95 -9.06
N ILE A 266 9.59 -1.79 -8.61
CA ILE A 266 8.60 -0.95 -9.30
C ILE A 266 9.12 0.48 -9.38
N GLN A 267 9.67 1.03 -8.30
CA GLN A 267 10.12 2.42 -8.33
C GLN A 267 11.31 2.65 -9.24
N ALA A 268 12.31 1.77 -9.17
CA ALA A 268 13.47 1.86 -10.06
C ALA A 268 13.05 1.78 -11.53
N LEU A 269 12.12 0.88 -11.86
CA LEU A 269 11.57 0.75 -13.20
C LEU A 269 10.80 2.01 -13.64
N LEU A 270 9.86 2.50 -12.81
CA LEU A 270 9.07 3.68 -13.12
C LEU A 270 9.94 4.93 -13.31
N GLN A 271 10.96 5.10 -12.46
CA GLN A 271 11.87 6.25 -12.56
C GLN A 271 12.80 6.15 -13.77
N LEU A 272 13.30 4.94 -14.10
CA LEU A 272 14.05 4.71 -15.33
C LEU A 272 13.20 5.01 -16.57
N ILE A 273 11.97 4.48 -16.61
CA ILE A 273 11.04 4.72 -17.72
C ILE A 273 10.73 6.22 -17.83
N THR A 274 10.57 6.93 -16.72
CA THR A 274 10.38 8.39 -16.73
C THR A 274 11.58 9.11 -17.35
N ALA A 275 12.80 8.75 -16.96
CA ALA A 275 14.02 9.32 -17.55
C ALA A 275 14.10 9.05 -19.06
N LEU A 276 13.75 7.83 -19.50
CA LEU A 276 13.69 7.47 -20.92
C LEU A 276 12.63 8.26 -21.68
N PHE A 277 11.44 8.48 -21.10
CA PHE A 277 10.42 9.30 -21.74
C PHE A 277 10.82 10.78 -21.82
N LEU A 278 11.46 11.33 -20.78
CA LEU A 278 11.98 12.69 -20.84
C LEU A 278 13.05 12.83 -21.93
N LEU A 279 13.95 11.85 -22.05
CA LEU A 279 14.93 11.81 -23.14
C LEU A 279 14.25 11.65 -24.52
N SER A 280 13.20 10.84 -24.59
CA SER A 280 12.41 10.66 -25.81
C SER A 280 11.70 11.94 -26.24
N ASP A 281 11.24 12.76 -25.29
CA ASP A 281 10.60 14.05 -25.58
C ASP A 281 11.59 15.08 -26.13
N VAL A 282 12.83 15.07 -25.62
CA VAL A 282 13.93 15.87 -26.20
C VAL A 282 14.25 15.42 -27.64
N LEU A 283 14.16 14.12 -27.93
CA LEU A 283 14.39 13.53 -29.26
C LEU A 283 13.12 13.46 -30.14
N LYS A 284 12.05 14.17 -29.76
CA LYS A 284 10.74 14.10 -30.40
C LYS A 284 10.79 14.34 -31.92
N GLU A 285 11.53 15.34 -32.37
CA GLU A 285 11.64 15.72 -33.79
C GLU A 285 12.29 14.63 -34.65
N PHE A 286 13.17 13.82 -34.08
CA PHE A 286 13.90 12.79 -34.83
C PHE A 286 13.05 11.57 -35.13
N TRP A 287 12.17 11.17 -34.20
CA TRP A 287 11.46 9.89 -34.26
C TRP A 287 9.94 9.98 -34.02
N ARG A 288 9.47 10.82 -33.09
CA ARG A 288 8.13 10.74 -32.50
C ARG A 288 7.12 11.42 -33.39
N ASP A 289 7.50 12.54 -33.97
CA ASP A 289 6.68 13.25 -34.95
C ASP A 289 6.50 12.47 -36.26
N LYS A 290 7.36 11.47 -36.52
CA LYS A 290 7.24 10.55 -37.66
C LYS A 290 6.28 9.39 -37.40
N LEU A 291 5.86 9.17 -36.15
CA LEU A 291 4.95 8.09 -35.81
C LEU A 291 3.50 8.44 -36.19
N PRO A 292 2.66 7.45 -36.49
CA PRO A 292 1.23 7.70 -36.70
C PRO A 292 0.58 8.27 -35.42
N VAL A 293 -0.45 9.10 -35.60
CA VAL A 293 -1.13 9.83 -34.51
C VAL A 293 -1.61 8.91 -33.38
N LEU A 294 -2.09 7.70 -33.72
CA LEU A 294 -2.53 6.73 -32.71
C LEU A 294 -1.37 6.31 -31.79
N SER A 295 -0.20 6.02 -32.34
CA SER A 295 0.98 5.69 -31.55
C SER A 295 1.40 6.88 -30.70
N GLN A 296 1.40 8.10 -31.25
CA GLN A 296 1.72 9.31 -30.48
C GLN A 296 0.79 9.48 -29.27
N ASN A 297 -0.51 9.21 -29.44
CA ASN A 297 -1.50 9.26 -28.35
C ASN A 297 -1.21 8.21 -27.26
N VAL A 298 -0.79 7.00 -27.65
CA VAL A 298 -0.37 5.96 -26.70
C VAL A 298 0.86 6.39 -25.91
N PHE A 299 1.85 7.00 -26.58
CA PHE A 299 3.05 7.55 -25.91
C PHE A 299 2.67 8.67 -24.93
N ASP A 300 1.78 9.59 -25.32
CA ASP A 300 1.33 10.69 -24.45
C ASP A 300 0.61 10.18 -23.20
N ILE A 301 -0.35 9.27 -23.36
CA ILE A 301 -1.10 8.69 -22.24
C ILE A 301 -0.17 7.84 -21.36
N GLY A 302 0.67 7.00 -21.98
CA GLY A 302 1.62 6.14 -21.28
C GLY A 302 2.58 6.95 -20.41
N PHE A 303 3.08 8.06 -20.93
CA PHE A 303 3.92 8.98 -20.16
C PHE A 303 3.21 9.49 -18.90
N ARG A 304 1.92 9.85 -18.99
CA ARG A 304 1.14 10.28 -17.80
C ARG A 304 0.96 9.23 -16.75
N ILE A 305 0.71 8.00 -17.19
CA ILE A 305 0.50 6.88 -16.29
C ILE A 305 1.79 6.61 -15.50
N ILE A 306 2.94 6.64 -16.17
CA ILE A 306 4.24 6.48 -15.52
C ILE A 306 4.52 7.65 -14.59
N GLU A 307 4.29 8.88 -15.05
CA GLU A 307 4.48 10.10 -14.27
C GLU A 307 3.68 10.07 -12.96
N PHE A 308 2.40 9.68 -13.04
CA PHE A 308 1.56 9.43 -11.88
C PHE A 308 2.09 8.29 -11.00
N GLY A 309 2.53 7.19 -11.60
CA GLY A 309 3.07 6.03 -10.88
C GLY A 309 4.26 6.39 -9.99
N VAL A 310 5.18 7.23 -10.49
CA VAL A 310 6.33 7.72 -9.72
C VAL A 310 5.91 8.52 -8.49
N SER A 311 4.89 9.37 -8.62
CA SER A 311 4.34 10.12 -7.47
C SER A 311 3.56 9.21 -6.50
N LEU A 312 2.81 8.24 -7.02
CA LEU A 312 2.00 7.30 -6.23
C LEU A 312 2.86 6.42 -5.33
N TRP A 313 4.11 6.18 -5.69
CA TRP A 313 5.01 5.35 -4.91
C TRP A 313 5.20 5.85 -3.48
N PHE A 314 5.41 7.16 -3.26
CA PHE A 314 5.64 7.74 -1.93
C PHE A 314 4.51 7.44 -0.92
N PRO A 315 3.23 7.79 -1.19
CA PRO A 315 2.13 7.49 -0.26
C PRO A 315 1.89 5.98 -0.07
N CYS A 316 2.25 5.15 -1.06
CA CYS A 316 2.16 3.70 -0.96
C CYS A 316 3.23 3.10 -0.03
N VAL A 317 4.50 3.47 -0.18
CA VAL A 317 5.57 2.94 0.66
C VAL A 317 5.57 3.52 2.08
N LEU A 318 5.01 4.73 2.23
CA LEU A 318 4.81 5.38 3.52
C LEU A 318 3.42 5.11 4.11
N TRP A 319 2.71 4.05 3.71
CA TRP A 319 1.31 3.85 4.12
C TRP A 319 1.08 3.85 5.65
N ASN A 320 2.02 3.31 6.43
CA ASN A 320 1.94 3.29 7.89
C ASN A 320 2.33 4.64 8.51
N CYS A 321 1.49 5.66 8.31
CA CYS A 321 1.73 7.05 8.69
C CYS A 321 1.80 7.29 10.22
N SER A 322 1.20 6.42 11.03
CA SER A 322 1.16 6.55 12.49
C SER A 322 2.44 6.06 13.19
N SER A 323 3.13 5.07 12.60
CA SER A 323 4.28 4.39 13.19
C SER A 323 5.48 4.42 12.23
N PRO A 324 6.19 5.56 12.10
CA PRO A 324 7.37 5.69 11.23
C PRO A 324 8.41 4.58 11.41
N GLU A 325 8.57 4.11 12.65
CA GLU A 325 9.54 3.10 13.04
C GLU A 325 9.32 1.72 12.42
N GLU A 326 8.14 1.43 11.86
CA GLU A 326 7.82 0.16 11.20
C GLU A 326 8.00 0.21 9.68
N LEU A 327 8.23 1.40 9.12
CA LEU A 327 8.39 1.59 7.68
C LEU A 327 9.74 1.06 7.21
N TRP A 328 9.73 0.09 6.29
CA TRP A 328 10.96 -0.50 5.75
C TRP A 328 11.84 0.53 5.02
N VAL A 329 11.25 1.53 4.37
CA VAL A 329 11.97 2.60 3.65
C VAL A 329 12.78 3.46 4.62
N LEU A 330 12.21 3.75 5.79
CA LEU A 330 12.79 4.66 6.77
C LEU A 330 13.47 3.95 7.94
N ASN A 331 13.33 2.63 8.07
CA ASN A 331 14.01 1.88 9.13
C ASN A 331 14.44 0.49 8.66
N PRO A 332 15.36 0.39 7.69
CA PRO A 332 15.91 -0.90 7.28
C PRO A 332 16.65 -1.59 8.44
N LYS A 333 17.17 -0.83 9.43
CA LYS A 333 17.96 -1.36 10.55
C LYS A 333 17.18 -2.05 11.65
N LYS A 334 15.95 -1.64 11.95
CA LYS A 334 15.11 -2.30 12.96
C LYS A 334 14.85 -3.77 12.61
N ILE A 335 14.75 -4.08 11.31
CA ILE A 335 14.68 -5.46 10.80
C ILE A 335 15.91 -6.27 11.26
N PHE A 336 17.09 -5.65 11.30
CA PHE A 336 18.34 -6.27 11.74
C PHE A 336 18.48 -6.34 13.28
N LEU A 337 18.04 -5.33 14.03
CA LEU A 337 18.13 -5.34 15.50
C LEU A 337 17.12 -6.27 16.18
N SER A 338 15.89 -6.38 15.65
CA SER A 338 14.94 -7.40 16.12
C SER A 338 15.49 -8.82 15.89
N PHE A 339 16.33 -8.99 14.87
CA PHE A 339 17.00 -10.23 14.56
C PHE A 339 18.16 -10.55 15.52
N ASP A 340 19.07 -9.60 15.77
CA ASP A 340 20.19 -9.80 16.71
C ASP A 340 19.71 -10.11 18.13
N ARG A 341 18.64 -9.43 18.57
CA ARG A 341 18.00 -9.68 19.87
C ARG A 341 17.38 -11.09 19.93
N GLY A 342 16.73 -11.54 18.85
CA GLY A 342 16.18 -12.89 18.74
C GLY A 342 17.25 -13.98 18.70
N LYS A 343 18.40 -13.73 18.06
CA LYS A 343 19.55 -14.65 18.00
C LYS A 343 20.26 -14.75 19.35
N SER A 344 20.50 -13.63 20.02
CA SER A 344 21.11 -13.58 21.36
C SER A 344 20.26 -14.33 22.41
N LEU A 345 18.93 -14.15 22.36
CA LEU A 345 18.01 -14.85 23.25
C LEU A 345 17.98 -16.37 22.99
N ARG A 346 18.05 -16.80 21.72
CA ARG A 346 18.14 -18.21 21.35
C ARG A 346 19.47 -18.86 21.76
N THR A 347 20.59 -18.15 21.58
CA THR A 347 21.92 -18.63 21.99
C THR A 347 22.02 -18.75 23.51
N SER A 348 21.50 -17.78 24.26
CA SER A 348 21.48 -17.85 25.73
C SER A 348 20.57 -18.97 26.26
N LEU A 349 19.40 -19.22 25.65
CA LEU A 349 18.58 -20.39 25.99
C LEU A 349 19.26 -21.72 25.65
N ASN A 350 19.96 -21.82 24.51
CA ASN A 350 20.66 -23.05 24.13
C ASN A 350 21.85 -23.36 25.05
N ILE A 351 22.51 -22.34 25.61
CA ILE A 351 23.57 -22.50 26.61
C ILE A 351 22.98 -22.94 27.96
N ALA A 352 21.84 -22.37 28.37
CA ALA A 352 21.13 -22.78 29.59
C ALA A 352 20.61 -24.22 29.51
N THR A 353 20.16 -24.66 28.32
CA THR A 353 19.66 -26.02 28.10
C THR A 353 20.80 -27.06 28.09
N LYS A 354 21.99 -26.69 27.61
CA LYS A 354 23.19 -27.57 27.65
C LYS A 354 23.81 -27.75 29.04
N GLN A 355 23.49 -26.89 30.00
CA GLN A 355 24.00 -27.01 31.38
C GLN A 355 23.16 -27.94 32.27
N GLN A 356 22.01 -28.44 31.80
CA GLN A 356 21.12 -29.32 32.58
C GLN A 356 21.24 -30.82 32.27
N GLU A 357 22.07 -31.24 31.30
CA GLU A 357 22.24 -32.67 30.97
C GLU A 357 23.36 -33.39 31.75
N GLY A 358 23.86 -32.80 32.84
CA GLY A 358 25.01 -33.35 33.56
C GLY A 358 25.01 -33.18 35.06
N THR A 359 23.92 -33.50 35.79
CA THR A 359 24.04 -33.86 37.22
C THR A 359 22.81 -34.63 37.74
N GLU A 360 23.04 -35.93 37.97
CA GLU A 360 22.52 -36.79 39.05
C GLU A 360 21.02 -37.10 39.24
N ALA A 361 20.80 -38.42 39.36
CA ALA A 361 19.63 -39.05 39.93
C ALA A 361 19.58 -38.85 41.47
N SER A 362 18.41 -38.51 42.01
CA SER A 362 18.02 -38.90 43.36
C SER A 362 16.51 -38.96 43.50
N LYS A 363 16.04 -40.05 44.09
CA LYS A 363 14.64 -40.32 44.45
C LYS A 363 14.10 -39.21 45.34
N ASN A 364 12.81 -38.88 45.19
CA ASN A 364 11.90 -38.68 46.31
C ASN A 364 10.43 -38.71 45.84
N ASN A 365 9.70 -39.71 46.34
CA ASN A 365 8.24 -39.70 46.38
C ASN A 365 7.80 -38.53 47.26
N SER A 366 7.13 -37.54 46.68
CA SER A 366 6.26 -36.64 47.42
C SER A 366 4.86 -36.82 46.83
N VAL A 367 4.00 -37.43 47.64
CA VAL A 367 2.55 -37.37 47.51
C VAL A 367 2.22 -35.88 47.61
N VAL A 368 1.83 -35.27 46.49
CA VAL A 368 1.35 -33.89 46.47
C VAL A 368 -0.09 -33.92 46.91
N ASP A 369 -0.33 -33.16 47.97
CA ASP A 369 -1.61 -32.89 48.61
C ASP A 369 -2.69 -32.47 47.60
N ASP A 370 -3.88 -33.01 47.77
CA ASP A 370 -5.03 -32.96 46.86
C ASP A 370 -5.78 -31.61 46.99
N GLN A 371 -5.03 -30.51 47.13
CA GLN A 371 -5.57 -29.18 47.42
C GLN A 371 -5.64 -28.32 46.15
N ASN A 372 -6.86 -28.12 45.65
CA ASN A 372 -7.31 -27.06 44.74
C ASN A 372 -6.31 -26.60 43.67
N LEU A 373 -6.05 -27.46 42.68
CA LEU A 373 -5.37 -27.05 41.44
C LEU A 373 -6.25 -26.05 40.67
N LEU A 374 -5.77 -24.80 40.57
CA LEU A 374 -6.40 -23.74 39.79
C LEU A 374 -5.90 -23.78 38.34
N CYS A 375 -6.74 -23.41 37.38
CA CYS A 375 -6.30 -23.19 36.00
C CYS A 375 -5.31 -22.02 35.96
N TRP A 376 -4.06 -22.24 35.52
CA TRP A 376 -3.04 -21.17 35.50
C TRP A 376 -3.33 -20.00 34.55
N ILE A 377 -4.35 -20.13 33.68
CA ILE A 377 -4.77 -19.07 32.75
C ILE A 377 -5.88 -18.21 33.36
N CYS A 378 -6.94 -18.82 33.89
CA CYS A 378 -8.12 -18.10 34.37
C CYS A 378 -8.24 -18.05 35.91
N TYR A 379 -7.36 -18.74 36.63
CA TYR A 379 -7.31 -18.82 38.10
C TYR A 379 -8.63 -19.26 38.76
N ASP A 380 -9.48 -19.96 38.01
CA ASP A 380 -10.80 -20.44 38.43
C ASP A 380 -10.81 -21.97 38.35
N PRO A 381 -11.19 -22.70 39.41
CA PRO A 381 -11.26 -24.17 39.43
C PRO A 381 -12.57 -24.75 38.90
N GLU A 382 -13.66 -23.96 38.87
CA GLU A 382 -15.03 -24.47 38.63
C GLU A 382 -15.69 -23.84 37.40
N ASN A 383 -14.91 -23.21 36.51
CA ASN A 383 -15.47 -22.59 35.32
C ASN A 383 -15.98 -23.64 34.29
N VAL A 384 -17.21 -24.09 34.49
CA VAL A 384 -17.92 -25.10 33.68
C VAL A 384 -17.95 -24.71 32.20
N SER A 385 -17.85 -23.41 31.87
CA SER A 385 -17.87 -22.91 30.50
C SER A 385 -16.57 -23.14 29.71
N CYS A 386 -15.46 -23.48 30.37
CA CYS A 386 -14.12 -23.63 29.76
C CYS A 386 -13.67 -25.10 29.60
N GLY A 387 -14.55 -26.06 29.88
CA GLY A 387 -14.24 -27.49 29.82
C GLY A 387 -13.45 -28.01 31.03
N PRO A 388 -13.10 -29.30 31.05
CA PRO A 388 -12.47 -29.93 32.21
C PRO A 388 -11.03 -29.45 32.42
N LEU A 389 -10.59 -29.53 33.68
CA LEU A 389 -9.20 -29.28 34.06
C LEU A 389 -8.32 -30.46 33.60
N ILE A 390 -7.29 -30.13 32.83
CA ILE A 390 -6.35 -31.10 32.24
C ILE A 390 -4.91 -30.76 32.62
N GLN A 391 -4.09 -31.79 32.75
CA GLN A 391 -2.65 -31.68 32.75
C GLN A 391 -2.12 -31.96 31.33
N ALA A 392 -1.78 -30.90 30.61
CA ALA A 392 -1.38 -30.96 29.20
C ALA A 392 0.14 -31.18 28.99
N CYS A 393 0.95 -31.00 30.03
CA CYS A 393 2.41 -31.17 29.98
C CYS A 393 2.96 -31.71 31.31
N LYS A 394 4.27 -31.95 31.37
CA LYS A 394 4.97 -32.50 32.55
C LYS A 394 5.33 -31.45 33.61
N CYS A 395 4.79 -30.23 33.51
CA CYS A 395 4.97 -29.21 34.54
C CYS A 395 4.37 -29.68 35.89
N LYS A 396 4.97 -29.24 36.99
CA LYS A 396 4.54 -29.53 38.37
C LYS A 396 4.13 -28.24 39.08
N GLY A 397 3.33 -28.35 40.15
CA GLY A 397 2.82 -27.21 40.91
C GLY A 397 1.73 -26.44 40.18
N ASP A 398 1.62 -25.14 40.45
CA ASP A 398 0.54 -24.27 39.97
C ASP A 398 0.45 -24.13 38.44
N MET A 399 1.54 -24.43 37.71
CA MET A 399 1.55 -24.39 36.24
C MET A 399 1.18 -25.72 35.58
N SER A 400 0.75 -26.72 36.35
CA SER A 400 0.43 -28.06 35.83
C SER A 400 -1.01 -28.21 35.33
N ALA A 401 -1.96 -27.46 35.90
CA ALA A 401 -3.38 -27.59 35.63
C ALA A 401 -3.94 -26.44 34.78
N VAL A 402 -4.70 -26.78 33.74
CA VAL A 402 -5.32 -25.79 32.84
C VAL A 402 -6.63 -26.32 32.29
N HIS A 403 -7.62 -25.46 32.11
CA HIS A 403 -8.83 -25.84 31.40
C HIS A 403 -8.52 -26.12 29.93
N HIS A 404 -9.18 -27.14 29.39
CA HIS A 404 -9.04 -27.52 27.99
C HIS A 404 -9.25 -26.33 27.04
N ASP A 405 -10.31 -25.53 27.24
CA ASP A 405 -10.60 -24.41 26.34
C ASP A 405 -9.73 -23.18 26.58
N CYS A 406 -9.25 -22.97 27.81
CA CYS A 406 -8.28 -21.91 28.10
C CYS A 406 -6.95 -22.18 27.39
N LEU A 407 -6.44 -23.41 27.45
CA LEU A 407 -5.20 -23.77 26.76
C LEU A 407 -5.37 -23.72 25.23
N ARG A 408 -6.51 -24.19 24.72
CA ARG A 408 -6.86 -24.10 23.30
C ARG A 408 -6.87 -22.65 22.81
N GLN A 409 -7.49 -21.73 23.55
CA GLN A 409 -7.50 -20.31 23.21
C GLN A 409 -6.09 -19.72 23.23
N TRP A 410 -5.31 -20.01 24.28
CA TRP A 410 -3.93 -19.55 24.43
C TRP A 410 -3.02 -20.00 23.28
N LEU A 411 -3.11 -21.27 22.86
CA LEU A 411 -2.30 -21.80 21.75
C LEU A 411 -2.57 -21.09 20.42
N VAL A 412 -3.82 -20.69 20.19
CA VAL A 412 -4.20 -19.98 18.96
C VAL A 412 -3.82 -18.50 18.98
N GLU A 413 -3.94 -17.84 20.13
CA GLU A 413 -3.48 -16.46 20.30
C GLU A 413 -1.95 -16.36 20.23
N SER A 414 -1.23 -17.41 20.63
CA SER A 414 0.24 -17.44 20.64
C SER A 414 0.92 -17.75 19.29
N GLU A 415 0.19 -17.76 18.17
CA GLU A 415 0.67 -18.08 16.81
C GLU A 415 1.40 -19.44 16.66
N SER A 416 1.26 -20.34 17.63
CA SER A 416 1.82 -21.69 17.49
C SER A 416 1.07 -22.49 16.42
N THR A 417 1.78 -22.95 15.39
CA THR A 417 1.23 -23.92 14.44
C THR A 417 0.91 -25.21 15.21
N ALA A 418 -0.26 -25.83 14.98
CA ALA A 418 -0.66 -27.06 15.65
C ALA A 418 0.44 -28.14 15.60
N ALA A 419 1.19 -28.22 14.51
CA ALA A 419 2.34 -29.15 14.38
C ALA A 419 3.49 -28.94 15.40
N ASN A 420 3.61 -27.75 15.99
CA ASN A 420 4.74 -27.33 16.84
C ASN A 420 4.28 -26.71 18.18
N ALA A 421 3.08 -27.03 18.67
CA ALA A 421 2.62 -26.53 19.95
C ALA A 421 3.43 -27.18 21.10
N THR A 422 4.32 -26.42 21.74
CA THR A 422 5.13 -26.86 22.89
C THR A 422 4.84 -26.03 24.14
N CYS A 423 5.03 -26.64 25.31
CA CYS A 423 4.98 -25.92 26.57
C CYS A 423 6.14 -24.92 26.67
N ARG A 424 5.86 -23.67 27.07
CA ARG A 424 6.91 -22.64 27.21
C ARG A 424 7.85 -22.88 28.39
N VAL A 425 7.42 -23.66 29.37
CA VAL A 425 8.16 -23.91 30.61
C VAL A 425 8.97 -25.19 30.47
N CYS A 426 8.32 -26.33 30.21
CA CYS A 426 8.99 -27.63 30.14
C CYS A 426 9.36 -28.09 28.72
N LEU A 427 9.06 -27.30 27.68
CA LEU A 427 9.37 -27.58 26.26
C LEU A 427 8.75 -28.86 25.66
N GLU A 428 7.96 -29.60 26.44
CA GLU A 428 7.24 -30.80 25.99
C GLU A 428 6.20 -30.44 24.91
N LYS A 429 6.06 -31.30 23.89
CA LYS A 429 5.05 -31.12 22.83
C LYS A 429 3.66 -31.47 23.35
N TYR A 430 2.69 -30.60 23.11
CA TYR A 430 1.29 -30.89 23.41
C TYR A 430 0.77 -31.96 22.44
N SER A 431 0.08 -32.97 22.97
CA SER A 431 -0.59 -33.99 22.16
C SER A 431 -1.91 -33.45 21.62
N LEU A 432 -1.94 -33.17 20.31
CA LEU A 432 -3.11 -32.60 19.64
C LEU A 432 -3.78 -33.64 18.75
N GLN A 433 -5.11 -33.74 18.84
CA GLN A 433 -5.93 -34.51 17.91
C GLN A 433 -6.68 -33.56 17.00
N GLU A 434 -6.34 -33.59 15.71
CA GLU A 434 -7.07 -32.85 14.68
C GLU A 434 -8.32 -33.66 14.28
N SER A 435 -9.50 -33.11 14.55
CA SER A 435 -10.77 -33.68 14.09
C SER A 435 -11.20 -33.07 12.77
N HIS A 436 -12.04 -33.79 11.99
CA HIS A 436 -12.53 -33.32 10.70
C HIS A 436 -13.21 -31.94 10.82
N TYR A 437 -12.69 -30.97 10.09
CA TYR A 437 -13.12 -29.58 10.19
C TYR A 437 -14.51 -29.40 9.56
N TRP A 438 -15.43 -28.74 10.26
CA TRP A 438 -16.70 -28.27 9.70
C TRP A 438 -16.87 -26.79 10.07
N LEU A 439 -16.53 -25.91 9.12
CA LEU A 439 -16.48 -24.45 9.26
C LEU A 439 -17.68 -23.80 10.00
N PRO A 440 -18.94 -24.25 9.82
CA PRO A 440 -20.07 -23.57 10.43
C PRO A 440 -20.20 -23.75 11.96
N LYS A 441 -19.56 -24.74 12.59
CA LYS A 441 -19.73 -25.04 14.02
C LYS A 441 -19.21 -23.95 14.98
N GLY A 442 -18.29 -23.09 14.53
CA GLY A 442 -17.68 -22.03 15.37
C GLY A 442 -18.16 -20.60 15.08
N THR A 443 -19.23 -20.44 14.29
CA THR A 443 -19.60 -19.14 13.69
C THR A 443 -20.86 -18.55 14.32
N LYS A 444 -20.78 -17.30 14.81
CA LYS A 444 -21.97 -16.57 15.30
C LYS A 444 -22.80 -16.09 14.09
N ILE A 445 -24.13 -16.14 14.21
CA ILE A 445 -25.11 -15.67 13.19
C ILE A 445 -24.77 -14.27 12.64
N LYS A 446 -24.26 -13.38 13.50
CA LYS A 446 -23.81 -12.03 13.12
C LYS A 446 -22.79 -12.03 11.97
N HIS A 447 -21.85 -12.98 11.93
CA HIS A 447 -20.84 -13.04 10.87
C HIS A 447 -21.41 -13.52 9.54
N TRP A 448 -22.39 -14.44 9.57
CA TRP A 448 -23.09 -14.88 8.37
C TRP A 448 -23.93 -13.76 7.75
N ILE A 449 -24.65 -13.01 8.58
CA ILE A 449 -25.41 -11.83 8.12
C ILE A 449 -24.47 -10.80 7.51
N GLN A 450 -23.35 -10.52 8.17
CA GLN A 450 -22.37 -9.56 7.66
C GLN A 450 -21.72 -10.02 6.34
N VAL A 451 -21.32 -11.29 6.22
CA VAL A 451 -20.74 -11.84 4.98
C VAL A 451 -21.77 -11.85 3.85
N SER A 452 -23.00 -12.27 4.13
CA SER A 452 -24.09 -12.26 3.15
C SER A 452 -24.38 -10.84 2.65
N PHE A 453 -24.47 -9.87 3.55
CA PHE A 453 -24.71 -8.46 3.19
C PHE A 453 -23.61 -7.91 2.30
N VAL A 454 -22.34 -8.16 2.64
CA VAL A 454 -21.19 -7.73 1.82
C VAL A 454 -21.23 -8.39 0.44
N LEU A 455 -21.51 -9.70 0.37
CA LEU A 455 -21.60 -10.41 -0.91
C LEU A 455 -22.72 -9.87 -1.80
N THR A 456 -23.90 -9.61 -1.24
CA THR A 456 -25.02 -9.01 -1.96
C THR A 456 -24.65 -7.62 -2.47
N ALA A 457 -24.00 -6.80 -1.65
CA ALA A 457 -23.57 -5.46 -2.05
C ALA A 457 -22.52 -5.49 -3.19
N MET A 458 -21.57 -6.44 -3.15
CA MET A 458 -20.57 -6.64 -4.20
C MET A 458 -21.17 -7.02 -5.56
N VAL A 459 -22.36 -7.63 -5.57
CA VAL A 459 -23.07 -7.96 -6.82
C VAL A 459 -23.97 -6.80 -7.26
N ALA A 460 -24.64 -6.15 -6.30
CA ALA A 460 -25.59 -5.09 -6.59
C ALA A 460 -24.93 -3.78 -7.08
N CYS A 461 -23.77 -3.40 -6.51
CA CYS A 461 -23.09 -2.15 -6.86
C CYS A 461 -22.62 -2.09 -8.32
N PRO A 462 -21.93 -3.11 -8.88
CA PRO A 462 -21.54 -3.11 -10.28
C PRO A 462 -22.75 -3.06 -11.23
N PHE A 463 -23.83 -3.77 -10.88
CA PHE A 463 -25.06 -3.76 -11.65
C PHE A 463 -25.75 -2.38 -11.64
N GLY A 464 -25.83 -1.74 -10.47
CA GLY A 464 -26.34 -0.37 -10.34
C GLY A 464 -25.52 0.63 -11.16
N THR A 465 -24.20 0.51 -11.13
CA THR A 465 -23.30 1.37 -11.91
C THR A 465 -23.44 1.16 -13.41
N TYR A 466 -23.61 -0.09 -13.86
CA TYR A 466 -23.92 -0.38 -15.26
C TYR A 466 -25.24 0.26 -15.70
N ALA A 467 -26.29 0.16 -14.88
CA ALA A 467 -27.60 0.75 -15.15
C ALA A 467 -27.55 2.29 -15.18
N ILE A 468 -26.79 2.93 -14.28
CA ILE A 468 -26.58 4.38 -14.25
C ILE A 468 -25.77 4.83 -15.47
N SER A 469 -24.73 4.08 -15.86
CA SER A 469 -23.87 4.41 -17.00
C SER A 469 -24.60 4.33 -18.35
N ARG A 470 -25.72 3.61 -18.43
CA ARG A 470 -26.61 3.57 -19.61
C ARG A 470 -27.44 4.84 -19.79
N LYS A 471 -27.56 5.68 -18.76
CA LYS A 471 -28.18 7.01 -18.90
C LYS A 471 -27.21 7.95 -19.65
N ILE A 472 -27.76 8.94 -20.36
CA ILE A 472 -26.98 9.99 -21.05
C ILE A 472 -26.36 10.91 -20.00
N LEU A 473 -25.35 10.40 -19.31
CA LEU A 473 -24.48 11.13 -18.41
C LEU A 473 -23.24 11.56 -19.19
N PRO A 474 -22.68 12.73 -18.90
CA PRO A 474 -21.42 13.12 -19.49
C PRO A 474 -20.30 12.18 -19.02
N THR A 475 -19.31 11.95 -19.89
CA THR A 475 -18.25 10.94 -19.72
C THR A 475 -17.51 11.02 -18.38
N TYR A 476 -17.35 12.22 -17.83
CA TYR A 476 -16.69 12.43 -16.54
C TYR A 476 -17.51 11.91 -15.35
N VAL A 477 -18.84 12.04 -15.39
CA VAL A 477 -19.71 11.49 -14.32
C VAL A 477 -19.68 9.97 -14.38
N GLN A 478 -19.68 9.39 -15.58
CA GLN A 478 -19.54 7.94 -15.75
C GLN A 478 -18.21 7.44 -15.16
N ALA A 479 -17.10 8.11 -15.47
CA ALA A 479 -15.80 7.76 -14.92
C ALA A 479 -15.76 7.85 -13.38
N LEU A 480 -16.38 8.88 -12.78
CA LEU A 480 -16.48 9.01 -11.33
C LEU A 480 -17.31 7.89 -10.70
N VAL A 481 -18.49 7.57 -11.25
CA VAL A 481 -19.36 6.51 -10.73
C VAL A 481 -18.66 5.15 -10.82
N ILE A 482 -17.98 4.86 -11.92
CA ILE A 482 -17.16 3.64 -12.09
C ILE A 482 -16.04 3.62 -11.04
N GLY A 483 -15.34 4.74 -10.84
CA GLY A 483 -14.28 4.87 -9.83
C GLY A 483 -14.75 4.61 -8.40
N PHE A 484 -15.87 5.22 -7.98
CA PHE A 484 -16.44 4.98 -6.66
C PHE A 484 -16.88 3.53 -6.46
N THR A 485 -17.42 2.90 -7.50
CA THR A 485 -17.79 1.48 -7.47
C THR A 485 -16.58 0.60 -7.28
N ALA A 486 -15.49 0.85 -8.00
CA ALA A 486 -14.25 0.11 -7.84
C ALA A 486 -13.66 0.24 -6.41
N ILE A 487 -13.69 1.44 -5.83
CA ILE A 487 -13.25 1.65 -4.45
C ILE A 487 -14.14 0.88 -3.47
N PHE A 488 -15.46 0.92 -3.66
CA PHE A 488 -16.41 0.16 -2.84
C PHE A 488 -16.15 -1.35 -2.92
N GLU A 489 -15.90 -1.89 -4.10
CA GLU A 489 -15.54 -3.32 -4.29
C GLU A 489 -14.25 -3.68 -3.57
N ILE A 490 -13.21 -2.84 -3.65
CA ILE A 490 -11.94 -3.07 -2.95
C ILE A 490 -12.14 -3.08 -1.43
N ILE A 491 -12.92 -2.15 -0.89
CA ILE A 491 -13.24 -2.09 0.54
C ILE A 491 -14.04 -3.33 0.96
N SER A 492 -15.04 -3.72 0.16
CA SER A 492 -15.87 -4.90 0.41
C SER A 492 -15.05 -6.18 0.41
N MET A 493 -14.12 -6.34 -0.55
CA MET A 493 -13.15 -7.45 -0.56
C MET A 493 -12.29 -7.47 0.70
N LYS A 494 -11.82 -6.31 1.18
CA LYS A 494 -11.01 -6.24 2.39
C LYS A 494 -11.80 -6.66 3.63
N ILE A 495 -13.05 -6.22 3.77
CA ILE A 495 -13.94 -6.62 4.86
C ILE A 495 -14.21 -8.13 4.80
N LEU A 496 -14.49 -8.65 3.60
CA LEU A 496 -14.69 -10.09 3.38
C LEU A 496 -13.45 -10.89 3.76
N ALA A 497 -12.25 -10.44 3.38
CA ALA A 497 -10.99 -11.10 3.71
C ALA A 497 -10.73 -11.14 5.22
N VAL A 498 -10.95 -10.04 5.94
CA VAL A 498 -10.80 -9.99 7.41
C VAL A 498 -11.81 -10.94 8.08
N ASN A 499 -13.06 -10.93 7.62
CA ASN A 499 -14.09 -11.84 8.13
C ASN A 499 -13.77 -13.30 7.82
N ALA A 500 -13.29 -13.62 6.62
CA ALA A 500 -12.88 -14.97 6.23
C ALA A 500 -11.72 -15.49 7.08
N VAL A 501 -10.71 -14.66 7.35
CA VAL A 501 -9.60 -15.00 8.26
C VAL A 501 -10.11 -15.24 9.68
N SER A 502 -11.04 -14.41 10.17
CA SER A 502 -11.66 -14.59 11.49
C SER A 502 -12.45 -15.90 11.57
N MET A 503 -13.25 -16.22 10.55
CA MET A 503 -13.98 -17.49 10.44
C MET A 503 -13.03 -18.68 10.36
N TYR A 504 -11.96 -18.60 9.57
CA TYR A 504 -10.95 -19.64 9.46
C TYR A 504 -10.26 -19.91 10.81
N LYS A 505 -9.80 -18.85 11.49
CA LYS A 505 -9.19 -18.98 12.83
C LYS A 505 -10.13 -19.64 13.82
N ARG A 506 -11.42 -19.28 13.81
CA ARG A 506 -12.45 -19.86 14.70
C ARG A 506 -12.85 -21.29 14.34
N GLY A 507 -12.96 -21.61 13.05
CA GLY A 507 -13.16 -22.99 12.59
C GLY A 507 -12.01 -23.89 13.01
N ARG A 508 -10.77 -23.40 12.86
CA ARG A 508 -9.57 -24.11 13.33
C ARG A 508 -9.54 -24.27 14.85
N LEU A 509 -9.93 -23.25 15.61
CA LEU A 509 -10.08 -23.34 17.08
C LEU A 509 -11.02 -24.48 17.49
N SER A 510 -12.15 -24.63 16.79
CA SER A 510 -13.14 -25.65 17.11
C SER A 510 -12.72 -27.09 16.80
N SER A 511 -11.73 -27.30 15.93
CA SER A 511 -11.31 -28.63 15.48
C SER A 511 -10.13 -29.23 16.26
N VAL A 512 -9.43 -28.43 17.05
CA VAL A 512 -8.24 -28.85 17.81
C VAL A 512 -8.65 -29.34 19.19
N ASN A 513 -8.57 -30.64 19.45
CA ASN A 513 -8.70 -31.21 20.80
C ASN A 513 -7.31 -31.46 21.39
N ILE A 514 -7.10 -31.10 22.66
CA ILE A 514 -5.86 -31.28 23.39
C ILE A 514 -6.01 -32.49 24.29
N ILE A 515 -5.18 -33.52 24.07
CA ILE A 515 -5.17 -34.70 24.91
C ILE A 515 -4.30 -34.37 26.13
N GLY A 516 -4.91 -34.34 27.31
CA GLY A 516 -4.25 -34.16 28.60
C GLY A 516 -4.79 -35.13 29.64
N LYS A 517 -4.04 -35.36 30.71
CA LYS A 517 -4.51 -36.21 31.81
C LYS A 517 -5.60 -35.46 32.57
N HIS A 518 -6.80 -36.02 32.66
CA HIS A 518 -7.90 -35.42 33.41
C HIS A 518 -7.59 -35.42 34.90
N ILE A 519 -7.82 -34.27 35.54
CA ILE A 519 -7.77 -34.13 36.99
C ILE A 519 -9.22 -34.27 37.47
N PRO A 520 -9.55 -35.30 38.27
CA PRO A 520 -10.89 -35.45 38.81
C PRO A 520 -11.22 -34.25 39.73
N PRO A 521 -12.48 -33.77 39.72
CA PRO A 521 -12.90 -32.71 40.63
C PRO A 521 -12.77 -33.17 42.10
N PRO A 522 -12.50 -32.26 43.04
CA PRO A 522 -12.38 -32.60 44.45
C PRO A 522 -13.67 -33.28 44.94
N ALA A 523 -13.53 -34.47 45.52
CA ALA A 523 -14.65 -35.20 46.10
C ALA A 523 -15.21 -34.40 47.28
N ILE A 524 -16.43 -33.89 47.14
CA ILE A 524 -17.15 -33.27 48.25
C ILE A 524 -17.36 -34.35 49.32
N ALA A 525 -16.64 -34.25 50.42
CA ALA A 525 -16.82 -35.10 51.59
C ALA A 525 -18.24 -34.94 52.12
N SER A 526 -19.09 -35.93 51.87
CA SER A 526 -20.43 -36.03 52.45
C SER A 526 -20.30 -36.10 53.97
N THR A 527 -20.56 -34.98 54.65
CA THR A 527 -20.62 -34.93 56.11
C THR A 527 -21.88 -35.66 56.57
N SER A 528 -21.69 -36.81 57.22
CA SER A 528 -22.72 -37.55 57.93
C SER A 528 -23.28 -36.69 59.06
N THR A 529 -24.45 -36.09 58.84
CA THR A 529 -25.26 -35.52 59.91
C THR A 529 -26.26 -36.58 60.36
N GLN A 530 -25.97 -37.19 61.51
CA GLN A 530 -27.00 -37.74 62.37
C GLN A 530 -28.00 -36.62 62.68
N ASN A 531 -29.29 -36.84 62.39
CA ASN A 531 -30.32 -36.14 63.13
C ASN A 531 -31.59 -36.97 63.27
N VAL A 532 -32.06 -36.93 64.51
CA VAL A 532 -33.19 -37.59 65.12
C VAL A 532 -34.47 -37.23 64.38
N GLY A 533 -35.39 -38.21 64.32
CA GLY A 533 -36.64 -38.09 63.58
C GLY A 533 -37.57 -36.99 64.08
N ALA A 534 -38.27 -36.38 63.13
CA ALA A 534 -39.64 -35.93 63.30
C ALA A 534 -40.29 -35.89 61.90
N SER A 535 -41.21 -36.81 61.68
CA SER A 535 -42.23 -36.75 60.63
C SER A 535 -43.07 -35.48 60.76
N VAL A 536 -43.39 -34.82 59.64
CA VAL A 536 -44.74 -34.32 59.30
C VAL A 536 -44.75 -33.73 57.87
N SER A 537 -45.66 -34.29 57.08
CA SER A 537 -46.26 -33.96 55.79
C SER A 537 -45.99 -32.61 55.07
N THR A 538 -45.58 -32.76 53.81
CA THR A 538 -46.27 -32.34 52.57
C THR A 538 -47.16 -31.09 52.60
N ILE A 539 -46.75 -29.99 51.96
CA ILE A 539 -47.65 -29.02 51.30
C ILE A 539 -47.03 -28.48 49.99
N ASN A 540 -47.68 -28.85 48.89
CA ASN A 540 -48.02 -28.12 47.65
C ASN A 540 -47.10 -27.07 47.02
N ASN A 541 -46.85 -27.31 45.72
CA ASN A 541 -46.84 -26.34 44.64
C ASN A 541 -47.91 -25.25 44.81
N GLN A 542 -47.53 -23.98 44.65
CA GLN A 542 -47.99 -23.13 43.54
C GLN A 542 -47.36 -21.73 43.59
N SER A 543 -46.84 -21.33 42.42
CA SER A 543 -46.82 -19.98 41.81
C SER A 543 -46.98 -18.73 42.67
N VAL A 544 -46.19 -17.69 42.36
CA VAL A 544 -46.65 -16.30 42.09
C VAL A 544 -45.43 -15.40 41.79
N THR A 545 -45.32 -14.98 40.50
CA THR A 545 -44.98 -13.62 39.98
C THR A 545 -43.66 -12.92 40.42
N VAL A 546 -43.00 -12.00 39.71
CA VAL A 546 -43.34 -11.10 38.58
C VAL A 546 -42.02 -10.42 38.14
N SER A 547 -41.98 -9.88 36.90
CA SER A 547 -41.06 -8.83 36.37
C SER A 547 -39.56 -9.16 36.33
N ILE A 548 -38.80 -8.98 35.24
CA ILE A 548 -38.80 -8.04 34.10
C ILE A 548 -38.28 -8.79 32.87
#